data_AF-A0A344LCK5-F1
#
_entry.id   AF-A0A344LCK5-F1
#
_cell.length_a   1.000
_cell.length_b   1.000
_cell.length_c   1.000
_cell.angle_alpha   90.00
_cell.angle_beta   90.00
_cell.angle_gamma   90.00
#
_symmetry.space_group_name_H-M   'P 1'
#
loop_
_entity.id
_entity.type
_entity.pdbx_description
1 polymer ?
#
loop_
_entity_poly.entity_id
_entity_poly.type
_entity_poly.pdbx_seq_one_letter_code
_entity_poly.pdbx_strand_id
1 'polypeptide(L)'
;MGFMQVSLVLENSLGPAGAPAEKVHAYPAWHRRGRRIAALPLLGALGCVLAFAYTYWFFVLTPSGQRIENNALLAGRPSTTDSIAGLLRDVDFVPVLGVTAVVLPLLALARRRYALAGGALVTLLGSLAAAQFLKLAVLPRPRLGDSDGAPGHNSFPSGHVTAAMAVLLATMLVLPRRYRWWAAIPGALGVAWVAASTVVLGWHRLSDTLGAFFLVSALCCLAITFRGQKPRRSFGAQVTALLVPVLVAGTGYLATSAGAEGGGVLVMAVVLAALSSMVMVALVTWLMLGERVQRP
;
A
#
# COMPACT_ATOMS: atom_id res chain seq x y z
N MET A 1 21.45 -27.59 12.47
CA MET A 1 21.74 -28.02 13.85
C MET A 1 23.13 -27.53 14.20
N GLY A 2 23.27 -26.71 15.24
CA GLY A 2 24.55 -26.19 15.71
C GLY A 2 24.36 -25.68 17.13
N PHE A 3 25.00 -26.38 18.07
CA PHE A 3 24.68 -26.39 19.49
C PHE A 3 25.00 -25.09 20.23
N MET A 4 24.16 -24.81 21.22
CA MET A 4 24.30 -23.81 22.27
C MET A 4 25.35 -24.31 23.26
N GLN A 5 26.42 -23.55 23.51
CA GLN A 5 27.29 -23.75 24.67
C GLN A 5 27.18 -22.55 25.59
N VAL A 6 26.53 -22.76 26.73
CA VAL A 6 26.64 -21.90 27.91
C VAL A 6 27.74 -22.53 28.76
N SER A 7 28.92 -21.92 28.78
CA SER A 7 29.95 -22.29 29.76
C SER A 7 29.74 -21.42 30.99
N LEU A 8 29.03 -21.98 31.98
CA LEU A 8 29.04 -21.49 33.36
C LEU A 8 30.30 -22.06 34.02
N VAL A 9 31.37 -21.29 34.03
CA VAL A 9 32.53 -21.57 34.89
C VAL A 9 32.15 -21.10 36.29
N LEU A 10 31.67 -22.03 37.12
CA LEU A 10 31.64 -21.88 38.57
C LEU A 10 33.03 -22.23 39.09
N GLU A 11 33.90 -21.22 39.14
CA GLU A 11 35.22 -21.39 39.73
C GLU A 11 35.13 -21.15 41.23
N ASN A 12 35.18 -22.26 41.97
CA ASN A 12 35.33 -22.31 43.40
C ASN A 12 36.78 -21.92 43.73
N SER A 13 37.02 -20.69 44.22
CA SER A 13 38.37 -20.22 44.56
C SER A 13 38.46 -19.78 46.01
N LEU A 14 38.71 -20.74 46.89
CA LEU A 14 39.56 -20.53 48.06
C LEU A 14 41.00 -20.49 47.56
N GLY A 15 41.57 -19.29 47.43
CA GLY A 15 42.96 -19.04 47.01
C GLY A 15 43.51 -17.78 47.71
N PRO A 16 44.83 -17.71 47.99
CA PRO A 16 45.40 -16.93 49.09
C PRO A 16 45.39 -15.42 48.84
N ALA A 17 45.33 -14.67 49.94
CA ALA A 17 45.37 -13.21 49.97
C ALA A 17 46.66 -12.68 49.29
N GLY A 18 46.53 -11.97 48.16
CA GLY A 18 47.64 -11.19 47.60
C GLY A 18 47.76 -11.04 46.08
N ALA A 19 46.83 -11.54 45.26
CA ALA A 19 46.90 -11.31 43.81
C ALA A 19 46.25 -9.96 43.41
N PRO A 20 46.88 -9.12 42.57
CA PRO A 20 46.27 -7.90 42.07
C PRO A 20 45.06 -8.26 41.19
N ALA A 21 43.91 -7.66 41.48
CA ALA A 21 42.67 -7.90 40.75
C ALA A 21 42.85 -7.67 39.24
N GLU A 22 42.86 -8.75 38.48
CA GLU A 22 42.87 -8.71 37.02
C GLU A 22 41.57 -8.03 36.56
N LYS A 23 41.69 -6.84 35.96
CA LYS A 23 40.57 -6.13 35.37
C LYS A 23 40.11 -6.93 34.16
N VAL A 24 39.10 -7.78 34.35
CA VAL A 24 38.39 -8.46 33.26
C VAL A 24 37.85 -7.38 32.33
N HIS A 25 38.55 -7.17 31.21
CA HIS A 25 38.07 -6.35 30.11
C HIS A 25 36.87 -7.08 29.50
N ALA A 26 35.67 -6.70 29.92
CA ALA A 26 34.44 -7.10 29.25
C ALA A 26 34.50 -6.55 27.81
N TYR A 27 34.87 -7.40 26.86
CA TYR A 27 34.75 -7.08 25.45
C TYR A 27 33.29 -6.70 25.19
N PRO A 28 33.00 -5.57 24.52
CA PRO A 28 31.65 -5.24 24.15
C PRO A 28 31.15 -6.37 23.27
N ALA A 29 30.23 -7.18 23.79
CA ALA A 29 29.54 -8.18 23.01
C ALA A 29 28.88 -7.42 21.85
N TRP A 30 29.41 -7.62 20.65
CA TRP A 30 28.81 -7.14 19.42
C TRP A 30 27.45 -7.83 19.31
N HIS A 31 26.43 -7.23 19.92
CA HIS A 31 25.06 -7.63 19.76
C HIS A 31 24.80 -7.53 18.26
N ARG A 32 24.87 -8.67 17.55
CA ARG A 32 24.29 -8.81 16.23
C ARG A 32 22.83 -8.43 16.42
N ARG A 33 22.47 -7.17 16.13
CA ARG A 33 21.09 -6.73 16.00
C ARG A 33 20.54 -7.50 14.81
N GLY A 34 20.10 -8.73 15.04
CA GLY A 34 19.35 -9.49 14.06
C GLY A 34 18.19 -8.60 13.64
N ARG A 35 18.14 -8.23 12.35
CA ARG A 35 17.02 -7.49 11.77
C ARG A 35 15.76 -8.31 12.03
N ARG A 36 15.02 -7.98 13.08
CA ARG A 36 13.75 -8.66 13.39
C ARG A 36 12.71 -8.15 12.41
N ILE A 37 12.19 -9.04 11.57
CA ILE A 37 11.09 -8.79 10.63
C ILE A 37 9.89 -8.30 11.44
N ALA A 38 9.28 -7.18 11.02
CA ALA A 38 8.08 -6.69 11.66
C ALA A 38 6.87 -7.51 11.18
N ALA A 39 6.37 -8.42 12.01
CA ALA A 39 5.27 -9.33 11.66
C ALA A 39 3.97 -8.59 11.28
N LEU A 40 3.71 -7.43 11.88
CA LEU A 40 2.44 -6.72 11.69
C LEU A 40 2.31 -6.08 10.29
N PRO A 41 3.29 -5.31 9.76
CA PRO A 41 3.27 -4.87 8.36
C PRO A 41 3.30 -6.05 7.37
N LEU A 42 3.95 -7.17 7.70
CA LEU A 42 3.92 -8.36 6.84
C LEU A 42 2.50 -8.93 6.68
N LEU A 43 1.73 -8.99 7.78
CA LEU A 43 0.32 -9.37 7.72
C LEU A 43 -0.53 -8.35 6.93
N GLY A 44 -0.21 -7.06 7.04
CA GLY A 44 -0.81 -6.02 6.20
C GLY A 44 -0.54 -6.25 4.71
N ALA A 45 0.71 -6.59 4.36
CA ALA A 45 1.07 -6.94 2.99
C ALA A 45 0.33 -8.19 2.52
N LEU A 46 0.23 -9.24 3.35
CA LEU A 46 -0.53 -10.45 3.04
C LEU A 46 -2.02 -10.13 2.80
N GLY A 47 -2.65 -9.35 3.67
CA GLY A 47 -4.03 -8.91 3.51
C GLY A 47 -4.26 -8.17 2.20
N CYS A 48 -3.33 -7.27 1.84
CA CYS A 48 -3.38 -6.55 0.56
C CYS A 48 -3.22 -7.49 -0.64
N VAL A 49 -2.32 -8.48 -0.58
CA VAL A 49 -2.14 -9.46 -1.67
C VAL A 49 -3.39 -10.31 -1.85
N LEU A 50 -4.00 -10.78 -0.75
CA LEU A 50 -5.25 -11.53 -0.80
C LEU A 50 -6.40 -10.70 -1.36
N ALA A 51 -6.51 -9.44 -0.93
CA ALA A 51 -7.49 -8.49 -1.44
C ALA A 51 -7.31 -8.22 -2.93
N PHE A 52 -6.07 -7.99 -3.39
CA PHE A 52 -5.72 -7.81 -4.81
C PHE A 52 -6.10 -9.04 -5.64
N ALA A 53 -5.73 -10.23 -5.18
CA ALA A 53 -6.03 -11.48 -5.86
C ALA A 53 -7.54 -11.72 -5.96
N TYR A 54 -8.28 -11.48 -4.86
CA TYR A 54 -9.74 -11.55 -4.85
C TYR A 54 -10.37 -10.55 -5.82
N THR A 55 -9.94 -9.28 -5.80
CA THR A 55 -10.46 -8.24 -6.71
C THR A 55 -10.22 -8.63 -8.17
N TYR A 56 -9.03 -9.10 -8.52
CA TYR A 56 -8.73 -9.56 -9.87
C TYR A 56 -9.57 -10.78 -10.26
N TRP A 57 -9.57 -11.83 -9.44
CA TRP A 57 -10.32 -13.05 -9.72
C TRP A 57 -11.80 -12.77 -9.89
N PHE A 58 -12.42 -12.05 -8.96
CA PHE A 58 -13.86 -11.82 -8.99
C PHE A 58 -14.26 -10.84 -10.10
N PHE A 59 -13.68 -9.64 -10.14
CA PHE A 59 -14.13 -8.60 -11.07
C PHE A 59 -13.65 -8.83 -12.49
N VAL A 60 -12.44 -9.37 -12.67
CA VAL A 60 -11.83 -9.52 -13.99
C VAL A 60 -12.07 -10.89 -14.60
N LEU A 61 -12.08 -11.98 -13.80
CA LEU A 61 -12.18 -13.35 -14.33
C LEU A 61 -13.58 -13.95 -14.25
N THR A 62 -14.59 -13.22 -13.78
CA THR A 62 -15.98 -13.71 -13.77
C THR A 62 -16.92 -12.86 -14.63
N PRO A 63 -17.89 -13.47 -15.33
CA PRO A 63 -18.90 -12.72 -16.09
C PRO A 63 -19.71 -11.74 -15.22
N SER A 64 -20.10 -12.17 -14.02
CA SER A 64 -20.88 -11.35 -13.09
C SER A 64 -20.11 -10.11 -12.64
N GLY A 65 -18.83 -10.28 -12.29
CA GLY A 65 -17.95 -9.17 -11.92
C GLY A 65 -17.79 -8.17 -13.06
N GLN A 66 -17.54 -8.65 -14.29
CA GLN A 66 -17.40 -7.79 -15.46
C GLN A 66 -18.68 -7.02 -15.80
N ARG A 67 -19.85 -7.66 -15.74
CA ARG A 67 -21.14 -6.99 -16.01
C ARG A 67 -21.37 -5.82 -15.06
N ILE A 68 -21.12 -6.04 -13.77
CA ILE A 68 -21.28 -5.04 -12.71
C ILE A 68 -20.39 -3.82 -12.97
N GLU A 69 -19.10 -4.04 -13.17
CA GLU A 69 -18.14 -2.94 -13.33
C GLU A 69 -18.26 -2.23 -14.69
N ASN A 70 -18.68 -2.95 -15.75
CA ASN A 70 -18.91 -2.35 -17.06
C ASN A 70 -20.16 -1.47 -17.06
N ASN A 71 -21.22 -1.82 -16.32
CA ASN A 71 -22.41 -0.95 -16.18
C ASN A 71 -22.04 0.39 -15.54
N ALA A 72 -21.23 0.37 -14.46
CA ALA A 72 -20.73 1.58 -13.82
C ALA A 72 -19.87 2.42 -14.78
N LEU A 73 -18.99 1.75 -15.52
CA LEU A 73 -18.10 2.40 -16.50
C LEU A 73 -18.88 3.10 -17.62
N LEU A 74 -19.91 2.44 -18.15
CA LEU A 74 -20.76 2.99 -19.21
C LEU A 74 -21.61 4.14 -18.71
N ALA A 75 -22.12 4.08 -17.47
CA ALA A 75 -22.85 5.18 -16.84
C ALA A 75 -21.97 6.42 -16.59
N GLY A 76 -20.65 6.24 -16.43
CA GLY A 76 -19.69 7.32 -16.28
C GLY A 76 -19.16 7.89 -17.60
N ARG A 77 -19.56 7.39 -18.78
CA ARG A 77 -19.13 8.01 -20.04
C ARG A 77 -19.78 9.38 -20.15
N PRO A 78 -19.01 10.47 -20.09
CA PRO A 78 -19.59 11.80 -20.11
C PRO A 78 -20.27 12.01 -21.46
N SER A 79 -21.49 12.54 -21.42
CA SER A 79 -22.08 13.15 -22.59
C SER A 79 -21.23 14.37 -22.96
N THR A 80 -21.18 14.75 -24.24
CA THR A 80 -20.37 15.89 -24.73
C THR A 80 -20.72 17.24 -24.08
N THR A 81 -21.72 17.28 -23.18
CA THR A 81 -22.29 18.47 -22.54
C THR A 81 -22.08 18.51 -21.01
N ASP A 82 -21.37 17.54 -20.41
CA ASP A 82 -21.23 17.44 -18.95
C ASP A 82 -20.13 18.35 -18.38
N SER A 83 -20.52 19.52 -17.86
CA SER A 83 -19.61 20.52 -17.25
C SER A 83 -18.75 19.98 -16.11
N ILE A 84 -19.25 18.98 -15.36
CA ILE A 84 -18.51 18.34 -14.26
C ILE A 84 -17.35 17.50 -14.79
N ALA A 85 -17.52 16.81 -15.92
CA ALA A 85 -16.46 16.03 -16.54
C ALA A 85 -15.37 16.92 -17.13
N GLY A 86 -15.74 18.11 -17.64
CA GLY A 86 -14.79 19.15 -18.05
C GLY A 86 -13.90 19.60 -16.89
N LEU A 87 -14.51 20.02 -15.78
CA LEU A 87 -13.77 20.44 -14.57
C LEU A 87 -12.82 19.35 -14.04
N LEU A 88 -13.27 18.09 -14.02
CA LEU A 88 -12.43 16.97 -13.56
C LEU A 88 -11.24 16.70 -14.49
N ARG A 89 -11.39 16.95 -15.79
CA ARG A 89 -10.31 16.81 -16.77
C ARG A 89 -9.31 17.96 -16.68
N ASP A 90 -9.79 19.17 -16.37
CA ASP A 90 -8.94 20.36 -16.22
C ASP A 90 -8.09 20.30 -14.95
N VAL A 91 -8.59 19.65 -13.89
CA VAL A 91 -7.83 19.37 -12.67
C VAL A 91 -7.01 18.08 -12.84
N ASP A 92 -6.00 18.13 -13.72
CA ASP A 92 -5.08 17.02 -13.94
C ASP A 92 -3.96 16.99 -12.90
N PHE A 93 -3.94 15.94 -12.07
CA PHE A 93 -2.90 15.73 -11.06
C PHE A 93 -1.64 15.06 -11.62
N VAL A 94 -1.62 14.57 -12.87
CA VAL A 94 -0.48 13.88 -13.47
C VAL A 94 0.83 14.68 -13.37
N PRO A 95 0.87 16.00 -13.68
CA PRO A 95 2.11 16.77 -13.57
C PRO A 95 2.63 16.83 -12.13
N VAL A 96 1.75 17.04 -11.15
CA VAL A 96 2.10 17.11 -9.74
C VAL A 96 2.61 15.77 -9.22
N LEU A 97 1.97 14.66 -9.63
CA LEU A 97 2.43 13.32 -9.30
C LEU A 97 3.80 13.03 -9.90
N GLY A 98 4.04 13.43 -11.15
CA GLY A 98 5.33 13.29 -11.83
C GLY A 98 6.46 14.05 -11.12
N VAL A 99 6.26 15.32 -10.80
CA VAL A 99 7.24 16.13 -10.07
C VAL A 99 7.54 15.51 -8.69
N THR A 100 6.50 15.14 -7.95
CA THR A 100 6.67 14.60 -6.60
C THR A 100 7.36 13.22 -6.62
N ALA A 101 7.09 12.40 -7.63
CA ALA A 101 7.76 11.11 -7.86
C ALA A 101 9.27 11.27 -8.11
N VAL A 102 9.72 12.35 -8.73
CA VAL A 102 11.15 12.63 -8.97
C VAL A 102 11.82 13.26 -7.75
N VAL A 103 11.18 14.28 -7.15
CA VAL A 103 11.77 15.09 -6.08
C VAL A 103 11.99 14.28 -4.79
N LEU A 104 11.08 13.36 -4.44
CA LEU A 104 11.16 12.64 -3.17
C LEU A 104 12.34 11.66 -3.07
N PRO A 105 12.60 10.78 -4.07
CA PRO A 105 13.81 9.97 -4.08
C PRO A 105 15.09 10.80 -4.01
N LEU A 106 15.15 11.90 -4.77
CA LEU A 106 16.31 12.80 -4.79
C LEU A 106 16.56 13.44 -3.42
N LEU A 107 15.51 13.93 -2.75
CA LEU A 107 15.62 14.52 -1.41
C LEU A 107 16.04 13.48 -0.36
N ALA A 108 15.53 12.25 -0.47
CA ALA A 108 15.90 11.16 0.44
C ALA A 108 17.37 10.73 0.25
N LEU A 109 17.83 10.68 -1.01
CA LEU A 109 19.21 10.39 -1.37
C LEU A 109 20.16 11.50 -0.89
N ALA A 110 19.81 12.77 -1.13
CA ALA A 110 20.58 13.94 -0.71
C ALA A 110 20.79 14.00 0.81
N ARG A 111 19.83 13.50 1.60
CA ARG A 111 19.93 13.45 3.07
C ARG A 111 20.69 12.23 3.61
N ARG A 112 21.35 11.43 2.77
CA ARG A 112 22.10 10.21 3.12
C ARG A 112 21.29 9.18 3.94
N ARG A 113 19.97 9.21 3.84
CA ARG A 113 19.07 8.28 4.57
C ARG A 113 18.73 7.06 3.71
N TYR A 114 19.76 6.31 3.32
CA TYR A 114 19.67 5.24 2.31
C TYR A 114 18.58 4.19 2.60
N ALA A 115 18.35 3.84 3.87
CA ALA A 115 17.28 2.90 4.24
C ALA A 115 15.86 3.48 4.01
N LEU A 116 15.66 4.79 4.23
CA LEU A 116 14.39 5.45 3.93
C LEU A 116 14.20 5.62 2.42
N ALA A 117 15.28 6.02 1.74
CA ALA A 117 15.29 6.18 0.30
C ALA A 117 14.96 4.87 -0.42
N GLY A 118 15.56 3.74 -0.01
CA GLY A 118 15.27 2.44 -0.58
C GLY A 118 13.81 2.03 -0.41
N GLY A 119 13.23 2.16 0.79
CA GLY A 119 11.82 1.83 1.01
C GLY A 119 10.86 2.72 0.20
N ALA A 120 11.17 4.02 0.10
CA ALA A 120 10.39 4.96 -0.70
C ALA A 120 10.50 4.65 -2.21
N LEU A 121 11.70 4.31 -2.69
CA LEU A 121 11.94 3.95 -4.09
C LEU A 121 11.23 2.66 -4.48
N VAL A 122 11.28 1.63 -3.62
CA VAL A 122 10.53 0.37 -3.83
C VAL A 122 9.03 0.64 -3.85
N THR A 123 8.54 1.47 -2.92
CA THR A 123 7.11 1.82 -2.90
C THR A 123 6.70 2.59 -4.14
N LEU A 124 7.54 3.52 -4.61
CA LEU A 124 7.23 4.37 -5.76
C LEU A 124 7.45 3.66 -7.09
N LEU A 125 8.71 3.42 -7.44
CA LEU A 125 9.09 2.84 -8.73
C LEU A 125 8.68 1.37 -8.83
N GLY A 126 8.79 0.63 -7.72
CA GLY A 126 8.36 -0.76 -7.68
C GLY A 126 6.87 -0.90 -7.94
N SER A 127 6.02 -0.02 -7.39
CA SER A 127 4.58 -0.07 -7.66
C SER A 127 4.24 0.32 -9.09
N LEU A 128 4.87 1.36 -9.63
CA LEU A 128 4.66 1.79 -11.02
C LEU A 128 5.07 0.69 -12.01
N ALA A 129 6.27 0.12 -11.81
CA ALA A 129 6.76 -0.98 -12.63
C ALA A 129 5.88 -2.23 -12.49
N ALA A 130 5.50 -2.60 -11.26
CA ALA A 130 4.64 -3.75 -11.01
C ALA A 130 3.26 -3.56 -11.64
N ALA A 131 2.65 -2.37 -11.54
CA ALA A 131 1.36 -2.10 -12.16
C ALA A 131 1.40 -2.25 -13.68
N GLN A 132 2.45 -1.72 -14.33
CA GLN A 132 2.63 -1.84 -15.77
C GLN A 132 2.92 -3.28 -16.18
N PHE A 133 3.83 -3.95 -15.48
CA PHE A 133 4.18 -5.34 -15.77
C PHE A 133 2.98 -6.28 -15.59
N LEU A 134 2.23 -6.14 -14.49
CA LEU A 134 1.03 -6.94 -14.23
C LEU A 134 -0.01 -6.71 -15.32
N LYS A 135 -0.27 -5.45 -15.69
CA LYS A 135 -1.26 -5.09 -16.72
C LYS A 135 -0.90 -5.62 -18.10
N LEU A 136 0.36 -5.48 -18.50
CA LEU A 136 0.80 -5.73 -19.87
C LEU A 136 1.22 -7.18 -20.11
N ALA A 137 1.74 -7.87 -19.09
CA ALA A 137 2.39 -9.17 -19.28
C ALA A 137 1.79 -10.32 -18.47
N VAL A 138 1.11 -10.07 -17.33
CA VAL A 138 0.75 -11.15 -16.38
C VAL A 138 -0.75 -11.37 -16.26
N LEU A 139 -1.55 -10.30 -16.25
CA LEU A 139 -2.96 -10.34 -15.88
C LEU A 139 -3.84 -10.12 -17.11
N PRO A 140 -4.10 -11.15 -17.95
CA PRO A 140 -4.97 -11.00 -19.10
C PRO A 140 -6.41 -10.71 -18.65
N ARG A 141 -7.11 -9.88 -19.42
CA ARG A 141 -8.54 -9.62 -19.22
C ARG A 141 -9.34 -10.34 -20.30
N PRO A 142 -9.84 -11.56 -20.03
CA PRO A 142 -10.70 -12.27 -20.98
C PRO A 142 -12.01 -11.49 -21.17
N ARG A 143 -12.61 -11.58 -22.36
CA ARG A 143 -13.93 -10.98 -22.62
C ARG A 143 -14.99 -12.00 -22.22
N LEU A 144 -15.62 -11.79 -21.06
CA LEU A 144 -16.52 -12.78 -20.44
C LEU A 144 -17.97 -12.30 -20.33
N GLY A 145 -18.25 -11.04 -20.67
CA GLY A 145 -19.57 -10.44 -20.50
C GLY A 145 -19.72 -9.16 -21.30
N ASP A 146 -19.47 -9.24 -22.61
CA ASP A 146 -19.57 -8.12 -23.53
C ASP A 146 -20.95 -7.47 -23.40
N SER A 147 -20.97 -6.32 -22.73
CA SER A 147 -22.01 -5.32 -22.84
C SER A 147 -21.57 -4.49 -24.04
N ASP A 148 -22.36 -4.49 -25.12
CA ASP A 148 -22.02 -3.80 -26.37
C ASP A 148 -21.52 -2.37 -26.06
N GLY A 149 -20.24 -2.12 -26.35
CA GLY A 149 -19.61 -0.81 -26.20
C GLY A 149 -18.60 -0.63 -25.06
N ALA A 150 -18.44 -1.56 -24.11
CA ALA A 150 -17.38 -1.44 -23.08
C ALA A 150 -15.97 -1.63 -23.70
N PRO A 151 -14.93 -0.86 -23.29
CA PRO A 151 -13.58 -1.03 -23.84
C PRO A 151 -13.03 -2.42 -23.51
N GLY A 152 -12.61 -3.14 -24.55
CA GLY A 152 -12.07 -4.51 -24.47
C GLY A 152 -10.59 -4.59 -24.09
N HIS A 153 -9.92 -3.47 -23.81
CA HIS A 153 -8.53 -3.45 -23.39
C HIS A 153 -8.38 -3.69 -21.88
N ASN A 154 -7.25 -4.27 -21.47
CA ASN A 154 -6.94 -4.44 -20.06
C ASN A 154 -6.62 -3.10 -19.40
N SER A 155 -7.32 -2.75 -18.34
CA SER A 155 -7.13 -1.51 -17.58
C SER A 155 -6.59 -1.75 -16.16
N PHE A 156 -6.59 -3.00 -15.70
CA PHE A 156 -6.24 -3.39 -14.33
C PHE A 156 -4.73 -3.63 -14.15
N PRO A 157 -4.09 -3.12 -13.09
CA PRO A 157 -4.58 -2.09 -12.15
C PRO A 157 -4.43 -0.66 -12.70
N SER A 158 -5.12 0.33 -12.11
CA SER A 158 -5.09 1.74 -12.58
C SER A 158 -3.73 2.41 -12.37
N GLY A 159 -3.13 2.93 -13.45
CA GLY A 159 -1.81 3.58 -13.41
C GLY A 159 -1.81 4.93 -12.69
N HIS A 160 -2.82 5.77 -12.94
CA HIS A 160 -2.99 7.07 -12.28
C HIS A 160 -3.16 6.93 -10.77
N VAL A 161 -4.01 5.99 -10.36
CA VAL A 161 -4.25 5.71 -8.93
C VAL A 161 -3.02 5.07 -8.28
N THR A 162 -2.32 4.16 -8.99
CA THR A 162 -1.03 3.62 -8.52
C THR A 162 -0.03 4.76 -8.28
N ALA A 163 0.14 5.68 -9.22
CA ALA A 163 1.05 6.80 -9.08
C ALA A 163 0.69 7.69 -7.88
N ALA A 164 -0.59 8.06 -7.76
CA ALA A 164 -1.08 8.91 -6.67
C ALA A 164 -0.82 8.30 -5.29
N MET A 165 -1.22 7.04 -5.11
CA MET A 165 -1.03 6.32 -3.85
C MET A 165 0.46 6.10 -3.56
N ALA A 166 1.26 5.77 -4.57
CA ALA A 166 2.68 5.46 -4.39
C ALA A 166 3.49 6.71 -4.01
N VAL A 167 3.19 7.85 -4.63
CA VAL A 167 3.76 9.15 -4.26
C VAL A 167 3.44 9.48 -2.81
N LEU A 168 2.17 9.38 -2.40
CA LEU A 168 1.75 9.67 -1.03
C LEU A 168 2.50 8.79 -0.02
N LEU A 169 2.44 7.46 -0.19
CA LEU A 169 3.05 6.55 0.77
C LEU A 169 4.58 6.66 0.79
N ALA A 170 5.22 6.86 -0.37
CA ALA A 170 6.66 7.13 -0.43
C ALA A 170 7.03 8.42 0.30
N THR A 171 6.24 9.49 0.14
CA THR A 171 6.40 10.75 0.90
C THR A 171 6.38 10.48 2.40
N MET A 172 5.37 9.72 2.86
CA MET A 172 5.17 9.41 4.27
C MET A 172 6.31 8.56 4.87
N LEU A 173 6.92 7.67 4.08
CA LEU A 173 8.07 6.88 4.49
C LEU A 173 9.31 7.75 4.78
N VAL A 174 9.48 8.85 4.04
CA VAL A 174 10.61 9.79 4.15
C VAL A 174 10.36 10.86 5.21
N LEU A 175 9.10 11.30 5.38
CA LEU A 175 8.72 12.32 6.36
C LEU A 175 8.94 11.83 7.81
N PRO A 176 9.44 12.70 8.71
CA PRO A 176 9.50 12.38 10.12
C PRO A 176 8.07 12.28 10.69
N ARG A 177 7.91 11.45 11.72
CA ARG A 177 6.61 11.08 12.32
C ARG A 177 5.65 12.26 12.55
N ARG A 178 6.17 13.40 13.04
CA ARG A 178 5.38 14.60 13.35
C ARG A 178 4.71 15.26 12.12
N TYR A 179 5.27 15.07 10.93
CA TYR A 179 4.76 15.66 9.68
C TYR A 179 3.99 14.66 8.82
N ARG A 180 3.93 13.38 9.20
CA ARG A 180 3.21 12.37 8.42
C ARG A 180 1.73 12.69 8.32
N TRP A 181 1.09 13.16 9.39
CA TRP A 181 -0.34 13.53 9.37
C TRP A 181 -0.64 14.71 8.45
N TRP A 182 0.26 15.71 8.43
CA TRP A 182 0.15 16.86 7.54
C TRP A 182 0.24 16.50 6.05
N ALA A 183 0.90 15.38 5.71
CA ALA A 183 0.89 14.84 4.36
C ALA A 183 -0.24 13.84 4.12
N ALA A 184 -0.57 13.02 5.12
CA ALA A 184 -1.54 11.94 5.01
C ALA A 184 -2.96 12.43 4.70
N ILE A 185 -3.40 13.51 5.36
CA ILE A 185 -4.75 14.05 5.18
C ILE A 185 -4.95 14.64 3.77
N PRO A 186 -4.20 15.68 3.35
CA PRO A 186 -4.37 16.23 2.01
C PRO A 186 -4.00 15.23 0.92
N GLY A 187 -3.01 14.37 1.18
CA GLY A 187 -2.66 13.29 0.26
C GLY A 187 -3.78 12.27 0.08
N ALA A 188 -4.45 11.84 1.16
CA ALA A 188 -5.59 10.93 1.08
C ALA A 188 -6.73 11.55 0.27
N LEU A 189 -6.99 12.86 0.45
CA LEU A 189 -7.98 13.59 -0.35
C LEU A 189 -7.57 13.65 -1.83
N GLY A 190 -6.29 13.88 -2.14
CA GLY A 190 -5.79 13.85 -3.51
C GLY A 190 -5.90 12.47 -4.16
N VAL A 191 -5.56 11.39 -3.43
CA VAL A 191 -5.74 10.02 -3.92
C VAL A 191 -7.22 9.70 -4.13
N ALA A 192 -8.08 10.10 -3.19
CA ALA A 192 -9.53 9.93 -3.32
C ALA A 192 -10.07 10.67 -4.55
N TRP A 193 -9.60 11.90 -4.80
CA TRP A 193 -9.94 12.68 -5.98
C TRP A 193 -9.53 11.98 -7.27
N VAL A 194 -8.26 11.54 -7.38
CA VAL A 194 -7.76 10.82 -8.57
C VAL A 194 -8.54 9.52 -8.79
N ALA A 195 -8.83 8.77 -7.72
CA ALA A 195 -9.60 7.54 -7.83
C ALA A 195 -11.03 7.83 -8.31
N ALA A 196 -11.70 8.80 -7.69
CA ALA A 196 -13.04 9.24 -8.07
C ALA A 196 -13.09 9.73 -9.52
N SER A 197 -12.17 10.61 -9.93
CA SER A 197 -12.16 11.19 -11.28
C SER A 197 -11.97 10.12 -12.35
N THR A 198 -11.08 9.15 -12.13
CA THR A 198 -10.86 8.06 -13.10
C THR A 198 -12.09 7.18 -13.30
N VAL A 199 -12.93 7.03 -12.27
CA VAL A 199 -14.20 6.29 -12.35
C VAL A 199 -15.29 7.16 -12.97
N VAL A 200 -15.45 8.42 -12.51
CA VAL A 200 -16.45 9.37 -13.04
C VAL A 200 -16.26 9.61 -14.54
N LEU A 201 -15.02 9.71 -15.02
CA LEU A 201 -14.72 9.98 -16.42
C LEU A 201 -14.83 8.74 -17.31
N GLY A 202 -15.19 7.58 -16.75
CA GLY A 202 -15.30 6.32 -17.47
C GLY A 202 -13.95 5.80 -18.00
N TRP A 203 -12.82 6.21 -17.40
CA TRP A 203 -11.48 5.75 -17.79
C TRP A 203 -11.12 4.41 -17.16
N HIS A 204 -11.57 4.20 -15.93
CA HIS A 204 -11.23 3.04 -15.12
C HIS A 204 -12.44 2.46 -14.40
N ARG A 205 -12.39 1.15 -14.20
CA ARG A 205 -13.37 0.41 -13.40
C ARG A 205 -13.01 0.54 -11.92
N LEU A 206 -14.00 0.31 -11.04
CA LEU A 206 -13.75 0.31 -9.59
C LEU A 206 -12.64 -0.68 -9.20
N SER A 207 -12.64 -1.88 -9.80
CA SER A 207 -11.62 -2.91 -9.58
C SER A 207 -10.21 -2.39 -9.88
N ASP A 208 -10.01 -1.61 -10.95
CA ASP A 208 -8.71 -1.02 -11.31
C ASP A 208 -8.16 -0.13 -10.18
N THR A 209 -9.03 0.65 -9.52
CA THR A 209 -8.67 1.52 -8.40
C THR A 209 -8.36 0.73 -7.13
N LEU A 210 -9.19 -0.26 -6.79
CA LEU A 210 -8.97 -1.14 -5.65
C LEU A 210 -7.67 -1.94 -5.77
N GLY A 211 -7.42 -2.51 -6.96
CA GLY A 211 -6.19 -3.20 -7.28
C GLY A 211 -4.97 -2.30 -7.11
N ALA A 212 -5.04 -1.04 -7.55
CA ALA A 212 -3.96 -0.09 -7.34
C ALA A 212 -3.70 0.18 -5.84
N PHE A 213 -4.74 0.38 -5.02
CA PHE A 213 -4.56 0.60 -3.58
C PHE A 213 -3.89 -0.59 -2.90
N PHE A 214 -4.35 -1.81 -3.20
CA PHE A 214 -3.80 -3.02 -2.60
C PHE A 214 -2.37 -3.29 -3.04
N LEU A 215 -2.06 -3.15 -4.32
CA LEU A 215 -0.70 -3.35 -4.85
C LEU A 215 0.31 -2.40 -4.18
N VAL A 216 -0.01 -1.09 -4.17
CA VAL A 216 0.88 -0.08 -3.60
C VAL A 216 1.02 -0.26 -2.09
N SER A 217 -0.08 -0.54 -1.40
CA SER A 217 -0.07 -0.78 0.06
C SER A 217 0.72 -2.03 0.43
N ALA A 218 0.64 -3.10 -0.37
CA ALA A 218 1.42 -4.33 -0.16
C ALA A 218 2.92 -4.05 -0.24
N LEU A 219 3.38 -3.36 -1.28
CA LEU A 219 4.79 -3.00 -1.47
C LEU A 219 5.29 -2.06 -0.37
N CYS A 220 4.47 -1.08 0.02
CA CYS A 220 4.78 -0.19 1.13
C CYS A 220 4.90 -0.96 2.46
N CYS A 221 3.95 -1.84 2.77
CA CYS A 221 3.97 -2.69 3.96
C CYS A 221 5.19 -3.62 3.99
N LEU A 222 5.59 -4.16 2.84
CA LEU A 222 6.81 -4.95 2.69
C LEU A 222 8.06 -4.10 2.94
N ALA A 223 8.11 -2.88 2.40
CA ALA A 223 9.21 -1.93 2.67
C ALA A 223 9.32 -1.59 4.17
N ILE A 224 8.19 -1.43 4.87
CA ILE A 224 8.14 -1.20 6.32
C ILE A 224 8.62 -2.44 7.10
N THR A 225 8.28 -3.64 6.63
CA THR A 225 8.63 -4.92 7.28
C THR A 225 10.14 -5.06 7.46
N PHE A 226 10.92 -4.68 6.43
CA PHE A 226 12.38 -4.79 6.43
C PHE A 226 13.10 -3.68 7.20
N ARG A 227 12.37 -2.67 7.72
CA ARG A 227 12.96 -1.57 8.51
C ARG A 227 13.20 -1.91 9.99
N GLY A 228 12.83 -3.11 10.44
CA GLY A 228 13.24 -3.64 11.75
C GLY A 228 12.51 -3.04 12.94
N GLN A 229 11.17 -3.04 12.93
CA GLN A 229 10.38 -2.57 14.06
C GLN A 229 10.42 -3.54 15.25
N LYS A 230 10.25 -3.02 16.48
CA LYS A 230 9.91 -3.87 17.63
C LYS A 230 8.54 -4.51 17.38
N PRO A 231 8.37 -5.82 17.59
CA PRO A 231 7.11 -6.51 17.31
C PRO A 231 6.01 -5.95 18.23
N ARG A 232 4.96 -5.36 17.64
CA ARG A 232 3.67 -5.16 18.32
C ARG A 232 2.90 -6.47 18.19
N ARG A 233 2.68 -7.17 19.31
CA ARG A 233 2.02 -8.49 19.36
C ARG A 233 0.62 -8.42 19.96
N SER A 234 -0.20 -7.47 19.51
CA SER A 234 -1.63 -7.51 19.84
C SER A 234 -2.34 -8.36 18.78
N PHE A 235 -3.08 -9.37 19.21
CA PHE A 235 -3.92 -10.18 18.32
C PHE A 235 -4.89 -9.29 17.52
N GLY A 236 -5.55 -8.34 18.18
CA GLY A 236 -6.44 -7.39 17.51
C GLY A 236 -5.72 -6.60 16.41
N ALA A 237 -4.49 -6.13 16.66
CA ALA A 237 -3.70 -5.44 15.65
C ALA A 237 -3.39 -6.32 14.42
N GLN A 238 -3.04 -7.59 14.65
CA GLN A 238 -2.76 -8.56 13.58
C GLN A 238 -4.00 -8.83 12.72
N VAL A 239 -5.14 -9.03 13.37
CA VAL A 239 -6.44 -9.21 12.72
C VAL A 239 -6.79 -7.97 11.90
N THR A 240 -6.66 -6.77 12.45
CA THR A 240 -6.90 -5.51 11.72
C THR A 240 -6.01 -5.39 10.49
N ALA A 241 -4.71 -5.64 10.62
CA ALA A 241 -3.77 -5.53 9.50
C ALA A 241 -4.12 -6.49 8.36
N LEU A 242 -4.52 -7.71 8.69
CA LEU A 242 -4.86 -8.73 7.70
C LEU A 242 -6.24 -8.52 7.07
N LEU A 243 -7.26 -8.20 7.88
CA LEU A 243 -8.66 -8.22 7.44
C LEU A 243 -9.13 -6.91 6.80
N VAL A 244 -8.61 -5.74 7.21
CA VAL A 244 -9.08 -4.46 6.65
C VAL A 244 -8.99 -4.42 5.12
N PRO A 245 -7.87 -4.81 4.46
CA PRO A 245 -7.81 -4.83 2.99
C PRO A 245 -8.84 -5.79 2.38
N VAL A 246 -9.04 -6.96 2.99
CA VAL A 246 -10.01 -7.97 2.51
C VAL A 246 -11.44 -7.47 2.64
N LEU A 247 -11.76 -6.79 3.76
CA LEU A 247 -13.07 -6.16 3.97
C LEU A 247 -13.31 -5.05 2.96
N VAL A 248 -12.32 -4.21 2.67
CA VAL A 248 -12.40 -3.17 1.62
C VAL A 248 -12.67 -3.79 0.25
N ALA A 249 -12.04 -4.93 -0.07
CA ALA A 249 -12.32 -5.64 -1.31
C ALA A 249 -13.75 -6.23 -1.33
N GLY A 250 -14.22 -6.74 -0.19
CA GLY A 250 -15.56 -7.31 -0.02
C GLY A 250 -16.70 -6.29 -0.05
N THR A 251 -16.51 -5.08 0.50
CA THR A 251 -17.51 -4.00 0.41
C THR A 251 -17.73 -3.55 -1.03
N GLY A 252 -16.68 -3.54 -1.85
CA GLY A 252 -16.79 -3.32 -3.29
C GLY A 252 -17.71 -4.34 -3.97
N TYR A 253 -17.63 -5.61 -3.58
CA TYR A 253 -18.53 -6.66 -4.08
C TYR A 253 -19.98 -6.44 -3.61
N LEU A 254 -20.20 -6.29 -2.31
CA LEU A 254 -21.55 -6.21 -1.74
C LEU A 254 -22.33 -5.01 -2.27
N ALA A 255 -21.70 -3.84 -2.29
CA ALA A 255 -22.35 -2.60 -2.71
C ALA A 255 -22.70 -2.59 -4.21
N THR A 256 -21.94 -3.32 -5.03
CA THR A 256 -22.18 -3.39 -6.47
C THR A 256 -23.12 -4.55 -6.86
N SER A 257 -23.24 -5.57 -6.01
CA SER A 257 -24.26 -6.62 -6.13
C SER A 257 -25.66 -6.19 -5.66
N ALA A 258 -25.78 -5.07 -4.93
CA ALA A 258 -27.02 -4.60 -4.31
C ALA A 258 -28.08 -4.03 -5.30
N GLY A 259 -27.91 -4.22 -6.61
CA GLY A 259 -28.95 -3.93 -7.60
C GLY A 259 -29.21 -2.46 -7.89
N ALA A 260 -28.23 -1.57 -7.65
CA ALA A 260 -28.33 -0.21 -8.17
C ALA A 260 -28.40 -0.25 -9.71
N GLU A 261 -29.26 0.57 -10.30
CA GLU A 261 -29.39 0.71 -11.76
C GLU A 261 -29.03 2.13 -12.20
N GLY A 262 -28.54 2.27 -13.44
CA GLY A 262 -28.20 3.57 -14.02
C GLY A 262 -27.15 4.36 -13.22
N GLY A 263 -27.39 5.67 -13.05
CA GLY A 263 -26.44 6.59 -12.39
C GLY A 263 -26.15 6.26 -10.91
N GLY A 264 -27.01 5.50 -10.23
CA GLY A 264 -26.78 5.09 -8.84
C GLY A 264 -25.55 4.19 -8.69
N VAL A 265 -25.27 3.34 -9.68
CA VAL A 265 -24.09 2.46 -9.68
C VAL A 265 -22.80 3.27 -9.78
N LEU A 266 -22.80 4.31 -10.61
CA LEU A 266 -21.65 5.21 -10.77
C LEU A 266 -21.36 5.93 -9.46
N VAL A 267 -22.36 6.57 -8.85
CA VAL A 267 -22.19 7.29 -7.58
C VAL A 267 -21.66 6.34 -6.50
N MET A 268 -22.22 5.13 -6.40
CA MET A 268 -21.75 4.11 -5.47
C MET A 268 -20.28 3.75 -5.73
N ALA A 269 -19.89 3.50 -6.98
CA ALA A 269 -18.51 3.17 -7.34
C ALA A 269 -17.53 4.30 -6.99
N VAL A 270 -17.92 5.55 -7.22
CA VAL A 270 -17.12 6.73 -6.90
C VAL A 270 -16.92 6.89 -5.39
N VAL A 271 -18.00 6.77 -4.62
CA VAL A 271 -17.95 6.84 -3.15
C VAL A 271 -17.09 5.71 -2.59
N LEU A 272 -17.25 4.49 -3.11
CA LEU A 272 -16.43 3.35 -2.69
C LEU A 272 -14.96 3.54 -3.02
N ALA A 273 -14.62 4.05 -4.21
CA ALA A 273 -13.24 4.33 -4.59
C ALA A 273 -12.59 5.36 -3.63
N ALA A 274 -13.31 6.44 -3.34
CA ALA A 274 -12.85 7.49 -2.41
C ALA A 274 -12.67 6.95 -0.98
N LEU A 275 -13.70 6.32 -0.41
CA LEU A 275 -13.64 5.79 0.97
C LEU A 275 -12.60 4.68 1.13
N SER A 276 -12.50 3.77 0.15
CA SER A 276 -11.49 2.70 0.16
C SER A 276 -10.08 3.28 0.20
N SER A 277 -9.82 4.34 -0.57
CA SER A 277 -8.52 5.01 -0.54
C SER A 277 -8.20 5.57 0.85
N MET A 278 -9.17 6.22 1.50
CA MET A 278 -8.98 6.82 2.83
C MET A 278 -8.72 5.74 3.88
N VAL A 279 -9.47 4.63 3.84
CA VAL A 279 -9.27 3.48 4.73
C VAL A 279 -7.88 2.87 4.54
N MET A 280 -7.45 2.67 3.30
CA MET A 280 -6.12 2.11 3.00
C MET A 280 -4.98 3.05 3.42
N VAL A 281 -5.11 4.35 3.16
CA VAL A 281 -4.12 5.34 3.64
C VAL A 281 -4.07 5.34 5.16
N ALA A 282 -5.22 5.32 5.84
CA ALA A 282 -5.28 5.28 7.31
C ALA A 282 -4.63 4.01 7.87
N LEU A 283 -4.91 2.84 7.29
CA LEU A 283 -4.31 1.56 7.67
C LEU A 283 -2.79 1.59 7.54
N VAL A 284 -2.27 1.97 6.38
CA VAL A 284 -0.82 2.01 6.17
C VAL A 284 -0.16 3.06 7.06
N THR A 285 -0.79 4.22 7.24
CA THR A 285 -0.31 5.26 8.17
C THR A 285 -0.21 4.71 9.59
N TRP A 286 -1.23 3.98 10.05
CA TRP A 286 -1.22 3.34 11.37
C TRP A 286 -0.09 2.30 11.50
N LEU A 287 0.15 1.48 10.47
CA LEU A 287 1.28 0.54 10.42
C LEU A 287 2.65 1.26 10.45
N MET A 288 2.77 2.38 9.74
CA MET A 288 3.97 3.24 9.77
C MET A 288 4.19 3.91 11.13
N LEU A 289 3.11 4.29 11.83
CA LEU A 289 3.16 4.84 13.19
C LEU A 289 3.44 3.77 14.25
N GLY A 290 3.50 2.49 13.87
CA GLY A 290 4.08 1.42 14.67
C GLY A 290 5.57 1.61 14.95
N GLU A 291 6.30 2.31 14.06
CA GLU A 291 7.74 2.56 14.15
C GLU A 291 8.10 3.41 15.38
N ARG A 292 8.70 2.80 16.41
CA ARG A 292 9.50 3.55 17.39
C ARG A 292 10.89 3.75 16.78
N VAL A 293 11.26 4.98 16.49
CA VAL A 293 12.64 5.36 16.14
C VAL A 293 13.50 5.07 17.37
N GLN A 294 14.47 4.15 17.25
CA GLN A 294 15.57 4.12 18.20
C GLN A 294 16.25 5.47 18.08
N ARG A 295 16.22 6.27 19.16
CA ARG A 295 17.01 7.50 19.20
C ARG A 295 18.47 7.12 18.93
N PRO A 296 19.19 7.89 18.10
CA PRO A 296 20.63 7.68 17.90
C PRO A 296 21.36 7.76 19.24
#